data_AF-C1F3P7-F1
#
_entry.id   AF-C1F3P7-F1
#
_cell.length_a   1.000
_cell.length_b   1.000
_cell.length_c   1.000
_cell.angle_alpha   90.00
_cell.angle_beta   90.00
_cell.angle_gamma   90.00
#
_symmetry.space_group_name_H-M   'P 1'
#
loop_
_entity.id
_entity.type
_entity.pdbx_description
1 polymer ?
#
loop_
_entity_poly.entity_id
_entity_poly.type
_entity_poly.pdbx_seq_one_letter_code
_entity_poly.pdbx_strand_id
1 'polypeptide(L)' 'MRTTLALDDDVFEEVRSYAEARDLPLGRAVTELLRRAMVQPAPTRRVNGLLVFDLPADSSPVTDEMVRDLESEI' A
#
# COMPACT_ATOMS: atom_id res chain seq x y z
N MET A 1 1.43 -20.27 8.48
CA MET A 1 1.20 -21.45 7.61
C MET A 1 2.40 -21.60 6.69
N ARG A 2 2.83 -22.83 6.37
CA ARG A 2 3.87 -23.09 5.36
C ARG A 2 3.19 -23.60 4.10
N THR A 3 3.48 -22.97 2.98
CA THR A 3 2.84 -23.23 1.68
C THR A 3 3.91 -23.24 0.60
N THR A 4 3.75 -24.09 -0.40
CA THR A 4 4.56 -24.08 -1.61
C THR A 4 3.86 -23.21 -2.64
N LEU A 5 4.56 -22.21 -3.18
CA LEU A 5 4.06 -21.30 -4.21
C LEU A 5 4.91 -21.47 -5.47
N ALA A 6 4.28 -21.50 -6.63
CA ALA A 6 4.96 -21.34 -7.91
C ALA A 6 5.09 -19.84 -8.20
N LEU A 7 6.30 -19.39 -8.53
CA LEU A 7 6.59 -18.01 -8.96
C LEU A 7 7.23 -18.08 -10.33
N ASP A 8 6.87 -17.15 -11.20
CA ASP A 8 7.60 -16.92 -12.44
C ASP A 8 9.03 -16.43 -12.10
N ASP A 9 9.99 -16.74 -12.97
CA ASP A 9 11.42 -16.49 -12.71
C ASP A 9 11.71 -15.00 -12.47
N ASP A 10 11.05 -14.12 -13.24
CA ASP A 10 11.17 -12.67 -13.10
C ASP A 10 10.64 -12.18 -11.74
N VAL A 11 9.48 -12.69 -11.31
CA VAL A 11 8.91 -12.39 -9.99
C VAL A 11 9.82 -12.86 -8.86
N PHE A 12 10.41 -14.06 -8.99
CA PHE A 12 11.31 -14.59 -7.97
C PHE A 12 12.56 -13.71 -7.79
N GLU A 13 13.17 -13.23 -8.87
CA GLU A 13 14.34 -12.35 -8.78
C GLU A 13 14.00 -11.00 -8.14
N GLU A 14 12.83 -10.42 -8.44
CA GLU A 14 12.35 -9.19 -7.78
C GLU A 14 12.16 -9.39 -6.26
N VAL A 15 11.55 -10.52 -5.86
CA VAL A 15 11.35 -10.85 -4.44
C VAL A 15 12.69 -11.08 -3.75
N ARG A 16 13.65 -11.76 -4.39
CA ARG A 16 15.01 -11.98 -3.85
C ARG A 16 15.70 -10.64 -3.62
N SER A 17 15.72 -9.76 -4.62
CA SER A 17 16.32 -8.43 -4.50
C SER A 17 15.67 -7.61 -3.37
N TYR A 18 14.34 -7.66 -3.24
CA TYR A 18 13.64 -7.00 -2.14
C TYR A 18 14.06 -7.54 -0.76
N ALA A 19 14.24 -8.86 -0.66
CA ALA A 19 14.61 -9.54 0.58
C ALA A 19 16.04 -9.19 1.01
N GLU A 20 17.00 -9.24 0.08
CA GLU A 20 18.40 -8.89 0.31
C GLU A 20 18.57 -7.43 0.75
N ALA A 21 17.88 -6.50 0.07
CA ALA A 21 17.93 -5.07 0.40
C ALA A 21 17.39 -4.74 1.80
N ARG A 22 16.65 -5.66 2.44
CA ARG A 22 16.00 -5.47 3.74
C ARG A 22 16.44 -6.46 4.80
N ASP A 23 17.44 -7.30 4.50
CA ASP A 23 17.91 -8.38 5.37
C ASP A 23 16.76 -9.28 5.87
N LEU A 24 15.87 -9.67 4.95
CA LEU A 24 14.69 -10.49 5.25
C LEU A 24 14.83 -11.92 4.70
N PRO A 25 14.33 -12.94 5.41
CA PRO A 25 14.11 -14.24 4.81
C PRO A 25 13.11 -14.17 3.65
N LEU A 26 13.36 -14.90 2.56
CA LEU A 26 12.54 -14.85 1.33
C LEU A 26 11.04 -15.03 1.59
N GLY A 27 10.65 -15.99 2.43
CA GLY A 27 9.24 -16.21 2.76
C GLY A 27 8.58 -15.04 3.52
N ARG A 28 9.35 -14.26 4.30
CA ARG A 28 8.86 -13.02 4.93
C ARG A 28 8.71 -11.91 3.91
N ALA A 29 9.67 -11.74 3.01
CA ALA A 29 9.56 -10.81 1.88
C ALA A 29 8.30 -11.06 1.04
N VAL A 30 8.03 -12.31 0.64
CA VAL A 30 6.79 -12.70 -0.06
C VAL A 30 5.55 -12.31 0.74
N THR A 31 5.53 -12.62 2.05
CA THR A 31 4.39 -12.29 2.91
C THR A 31 4.13 -10.78 2.98
N GLU A 32 5.18 -9.97 3.09
CA GLU A 32 5.05 -8.51 3.13
C GLU A 32 4.53 -7.95 1.81
N LEU A 33 5.11 -8.38 0.69
CA LEU A 33 4.71 -7.92 -0.64
C LEU A 33 3.25 -8.30 -0.93
N LEU A 34 2.83 -9.54 -0.62
CA LEU A 34 1.44 -9.96 -0.77
C LEU A 34 0.50 -9.15 0.13
N ARG A 35 0.88 -8.87 1.38
CA ARG A 35 0.07 -8.01 2.26
C ARG A 35 -0.11 -6.62 1.68
N ARG A 36 0.95 -6.02 1.15
CA ARG A 36 0.88 -4.70 0.49
C ARG A 36 0.00 -4.74 -0.75
N ALA A 37 0.10 -5.79 -1.56
CA ALA A 37 -0.73 -5.95 -2.75
C ALA A 37 -2.21 -6.17 -2.42
N MET A 38 -2.50 -6.84 -1.29
CA MET A 38 -3.87 -7.12 -0.84
C MET A 38 -4.52 -5.99 -0.05
N VAL A 39 -3.73 -5.07 0.51
CA VAL A 39 -4.27 -3.79 0.97
C VAL A 39 -4.71 -3.04 -0.27
N GLN A 40 -6.02 -2.92 -0.47
CA GLN A 40 -6.53 -2.07 -1.53
C GLN A 40 -5.92 -0.67 -1.34
N PRO A 41 -5.21 -0.11 -2.33
CA PRO A 41 -4.97 1.31 -2.33
C PRO A 41 -6.35 1.94 -2.20
N ALA A 42 -6.52 2.89 -1.26
CA ALA A 42 -7.79 3.60 -1.13
C ALA A 42 -8.28 3.95 -2.54
N PRO A 43 -9.52 3.58 -2.91
CA PRO A 43 -9.97 3.66 -4.29
C PRO A 43 -9.63 5.04 -4.83
N THR A 44 -9.07 5.11 -6.03
CA THR A 44 -8.62 6.37 -6.63
C THR A 44 -9.14 6.48 -8.05
N ARG A 45 -9.40 7.71 -8.48
CA ARG A 45 -9.82 8.04 -9.85
C ARG A 45 -8.98 9.18 -10.41
N ARG A 46 -8.86 9.26 -11.74
CA ARG A 46 -8.21 10.39 -12.40
C ARG A 46 -9.19 11.55 -12.59
N VAL A 47 -8.83 12.73 -12.09
CA VAL A 47 -9.57 13.99 -12.29
C VAL A 47 -8.60 15.04 -12.79
N ASN A 48 -8.84 15.56 -14.00
CA ASN A 48 -7.99 16.58 -14.62
C ASN A 48 -6.48 16.24 -14.63
N GLY A 49 -6.15 14.96 -14.85
CA GLY A 49 -4.77 14.47 -14.86
C GLY A 49 -4.18 14.13 -13.49
N LEU A 50 -4.85 14.49 -12.39
CA LEU A 50 -4.46 14.17 -11.01
C LEU A 50 -5.10 12.87 -10.55
N LEU A 51 -4.36 12.06 -9.78
CA LEU A 51 -4.92 10.91 -9.07
C LEU A 51 -5.54 11.41 -7.76
N VAL A 52 -6.85 11.23 -7.59
CA VAL A 52 -7.58 11.65 -6.38
C VAL A 52 -8.22 10.45 -5.71
N PHE A 53 -8.38 10.47 -4.38
CA PHE A 53 -9.16 9.47 -3.67
C PHE A 53 -10.62 9.50 -4.12
N ASP A 54 -11.17 8.33 -4.37
CA ASP A 54 -12.54 8.05 -4.76
C ASP A 54 -13.32 7.69 -3.50
N LEU A 55 -13.68 8.74 -2.76
CA LEU A 55 -14.42 8.63 -1.52
C LEU A 55 -15.91 8.33 -1.81
N PRO A 56 -16.57 7.53 -0.96
CA PRO A 56 -18.03 7.39 -0.97
C PRO A 56 -18.73 8.77 -0.96
N ALA A 57 -19.87 8.90 -1.63
CA ALA A 57 -20.58 10.17 -1.78
C ALA A 57 -21.05 10.78 -0.45
N ASP A 58 -21.17 9.96 0.59
CA ASP A 58 -21.53 10.30 1.97
C ASP A 58 -20.32 10.66 2.84
N SER A 59 -19.11 10.74 2.27
CA SER A 59 -17.91 11.13 3.01
C SER A 59 -17.97 12.60 3.41
N SER A 60 -17.77 12.86 4.71
CA SER A 60 -17.72 14.23 5.22
C SER A 60 -16.56 15.01 4.62
N PRO A 61 -16.76 16.29 4.25
CA PRO A 61 -15.67 17.15 3.82
C PRO A 61 -14.70 17.41 4.98
N VAL A 62 -13.43 17.62 4.65
CA VAL A 62 -12.46 18.16 5.61
C VAL A 62 -12.88 19.59 5.95
N THR A 63 -13.03 19.89 7.25
CA THR A 63 -13.43 21.22 7.73
C THR A 63 -12.23 22.00 8.28
N ASP A 64 -12.38 23.32 8.35
CA ASP A 64 -11.36 24.20 8.95
C ASP A 64 -11.07 23.86 10.42
N GLU A 65 -12.07 23.36 11.14
CA GLU A 65 -11.92 22.91 12.54
C GLU A 65 -10.97 21.72 12.64
N MET A 66 -11.13 20.71 11.78
CA MET A 66 -10.24 19.55 11.73
C MET A 66 -8.79 19.94 11.41
N VAL A 67 -8.59 20.97 10.57
CA VAL A 67 -7.25 21.49 10.24
C VAL A 67 -6.62 22.17 11.46
N ARG A 68 -7.38 23.00 12.18
CA ARG A 68 -6.89 23.71 13.38
C ARG A 68 -6.53 22.75 14.51
N ASP A 69 -7.31 21.69 14.70
CA ASP A 69 -7.02 20.67 15.72
C ASP A 69 -5.67 20.00 15.44
N LEU A 70 -5.40 19.60 14.19
CA LEU A 70 -4.13 19.01 13.77
C LEU A 70 -2.93 19.96 13.91
N GLU A 71 -3.10 21.24 13.56
CA GLU A 71 -2.04 22.24 13.73
C GLU A 71 -1.61 22.40 15.20
N SER A 72 -2.51 22.12 16.15
CA SER A 72 -2.21 22.21 17.58
C SER A 72 -1.46 20.99 18.14
N GLU A 73 -1.39 19.88 17.39
CA GLU A 73 -0.71 18.64 17.77
C GLU A 73 0.77 18.60 17.34
N ILE A 74 1.22 19.55 16.52
CA ILE A 74 2.60 19.67 15.97
C ILE A 74 3.40 20.70 16.76
#